data_AF-A0A401LUF9-F1
#
_entry.id   AF-A0A401LUF9-F1
#
_cell.length_a   1.000
_cell.length_b   1.000
_cell.length_c   1.000
_cell.angle_alpha   90.00
_cell.angle_beta   90.00
_cell.angle_gamma   90.00
#
_symmetry.space_group_name_H-M   'P 1'
#
loop_
_entity.id
_entity.type
_entity.pdbx_description
1 polymer ?
#
loop_
_entity_poly.entity_id
_entity_poly.type
_entity_poly.pdbx_seq_one_letter_code
_entity_poly.pdbx_strand_id
1 'polypeptide(L)'
;MKTTKAYLTYALNREGDLVHIDSVENGNECGCFCPACKKPLQAKNAGLIREHHFAHQPGVDCPTALETALHFLAKDKIQKAFYDKNVFNMEFEYHSYCKNVQTCKFVRYDDCEKYERKAFNLKEFYDSCEQEIPYDEIRRRSDLKIRSKAHPEREPIYIEIFVTHASESEKLHSGCKIIEVKIKDESDIDNVVANGFCEGKRMTNHHRESVVAAKTAFYGFKTEDHNNTSINQEIAFSRYILYQSRKFQCYQDACLCKELKRERRNALCEICFHTDVAFGIYELAKWMGYQRFGIKNCLLCKNYVDSYDGMGKLCRLYKYLGLNRFEPHDTAKAKTCASFVLNEEEMNECLQECNEGIELQ
;
A
#
# COMPACT_ATOMS: atom_id res chain seq x y z
N MET A 1 2.45 -12.15 33.43
CA MET A 1 2.73 -13.32 32.58
C MET A 1 4.12 -13.82 32.94
N LYS A 2 4.28 -15.09 33.31
CA LYS A 2 5.62 -15.68 33.51
C LYS A 2 6.27 -15.76 32.13
N THR A 3 7.32 -14.98 31.89
CA THR A 3 8.19 -15.14 30.73
C THR A 3 8.83 -16.52 30.82
N THR A 4 8.35 -17.47 30.01
CA THR A 4 9.04 -18.72 29.76
C THR A 4 10.41 -18.36 29.20
N LYS A 5 11.46 -18.57 29.99
CA LYS A 5 12.84 -18.30 29.57
C LYS A 5 13.18 -19.30 28.46
N ALA A 6 13.31 -18.82 27.23
CA ALA A 6 13.74 -19.65 26.12
C ALA A 6 15.11 -20.28 26.44
N TYR A 7 15.21 -21.58 26.23
CA TYR A 7 16.40 -22.36 26.53
C TYR A 7 17.37 -22.38 25.35
N LEU A 8 18.67 -22.48 25.66
CA LEU A 8 19.72 -22.62 24.64
C LEU A 8 19.78 -24.07 24.16
N THR A 9 19.37 -24.35 22.93
CA THR A 9 19.30 -25.71 22.34
C THR A 9 20.47 -26.05 21.41
N TYR A 10 21.29 -25.05 21.03
CA TYR A 10 22.47 -25.24 20.18
C TYR A 10 23.74 -24.68 20.83
N ALA A 11 24.85 -25.35 20.57
CA ALA A 11 26.19 -24.98 21.03
C ALA A 11 27.25 -25.31 19.98
N LEU A 12 28.48 -24.83 20.19
CA LEU A 12 29.62 -25.20 19.34
C LEU A 12 30.31 -26.45 19.92
N ASN A 13 30.61 -27.45 19.09
CA ASN A 13 31.47 -28.56 19.48
C ASN A 13 32.97 -28.12 19.52
N ARG A 14 33.89 -29.08 19.66
CA ARG A 14 35.33 -28.79 19.73
C ARG A 14 35.92 -28.36 18.38
N GLU A 15 35.30 -28.82 17.31
CA GLU A 15 35.64 -28.54 15.92
C GLU A 15 35.12 -27.16 15.46
N GLY A 16 34.18 -26.59 16.21
CA GLY A 16 33.55 -25.29 15.93
C GLY A 16 32.22 -25.40 15.18
N ASP A 17 31.69 -26.61 14.99
CA ASP A 17 30.40 -26.84 14.35
C ASP A 17 29.25 -26.65 15.33
N LEU A 18 28.12 -26.18 14.81
CA LEU A 18 26.90 -26.01 15.59
C LEU A 18 26.19 -27.36 15.77
N VAL A 19 25.99 -27.78 17.02
CA VAL A 19 25.36 -29.06 17.38
C VAL A 19 24.11 -28.85 18.23
N HIS A 20 23.13 -29.73 18.06
CA HIS A 20 21.90 -29.72 18.84
C HIS A 20 22.10 -30.40 20.19
N ILE A 21 21.33 -29.98 21.19
CA ILE A 21 21.40 -30.54 22.55
C ILE A 21 21.13 -32.05 22.61
N ASP A 22 20.34 -32.59 21.68
CA ASP A 22 20.02 -34.02 21.63
C ASP A 22 21.08 -34.86 20.91
N SER A 23 22.05 -34.22 20.23
CA SER A 23 23.11 -34.93 19.51
C SER A 23 24.42 -35.04 20.29
N VAL A 24 24.43 -34.69 21.57
CA VAL A 24 25.65 -34.63 22.41
C VAL A 24 25.51 -35.45 23.69
N GLU A 25 26.64 -35.84 24.27
CA GLU A 25 26.70 -36.52 25.56
C GLU A 25 26.13 -35.64 26.68
N ASN A 26 25.61 -36.27 27.73
CA ASN A 26 25.03 -35.53 28.86
C ASN A 26 26.11 -34.84 29.71
N GLY A 27 25.75 -33.72 30.33
CA GLY A 27 26.59 -33.09 31.33
C GLY A 27 27.79 -32.36 30.73
N ASN A 28 28.92 -32.40 31.42
CA ASN A 28 30.15 -31.75 30.98
C ASN A 28 30.89 -32.56 29.90
N GLU A 29 30.51 -33.81 29.69
CA GLU A 29 31.11 -34.70 28.68
C GLU A 29 30.79 -34.23 27.26
N CYS A 30 29.68 -33.47 27.07
CA CYS A 30 29.33 -32.85 25.79
C CYS A 30 30.48 -32.06 25.14
N GLY A 31 31.42 -31.52 25.95
CA GLY A 31 32.56 -30.76 25.44
C GLY A 31 32.20 -29.52 24.63
N CYS A 32 30.98 -28.99 24.82
CA CYS A 32 30.41 -27.91 24.03
C CYS A 32 30.73 -26.53 24.60
N PHE A 33 30.75 -25.51 23.73
CA PHE A 33 31.04 -24.12 24.06
C PHE A 33 29.91 -23.19 23.63
N CYS A 34 29.70 -22.13 24.40
CA CYS A 34 28.72 -21.10 24.09
C CYS A 34 29.08 -20.35 22.79
N PRO A 35 28.17 -20.24 21.81
CA PRO A 35 28.43 -19.52 20.57
C PRO A 35 28.84 -18.05 20.80
N ALA A 36 28.29 -17.40 21.83
CA ALA A 36 28.54 -16.01 22.18
C ALA A 36 29.84 -15.80 22.97
N CYS A 37 29.91 -16.34 24.21
CA CYS A 37 31.04 -16.06 25.10
C CYS A 37 32.19 -17.08 25.03
N LYS A 38 32.05 -18.13 24.23
CA LYS A 38 33.03 -19.22 24.04
C LYS A 38 33.39 -20.00 25.32
N LYS A 39 32.69 -19.77 26.44
CA LYS A 39 32.88 -20.55 27.68
C LYS A 39 32.24 -21.94 27.58
N PRO A 40 32.75 -22.93 28.32
CA PRO A 40 32.18 -24.28 28.34
C PRO A 40 30.72 -24.31 28.83
N LEU A 41 29.94 -25.20 28.24
CA LEU A 41 28.55 -25.47 28.58
C LEU A 41 28.40 -26.87 29.18
N GLN A 42 27.30 -27.06 29.89
CA GLN A 42 26.84 -28.36 30.38
C GLN A 42 25.54 -28.73 29.64
N ALA A 43 25.50 -29.89 29.02
CA ALA A 43 24.29 -30.42 28.39
C ALA A 43 23.33 -30.97 29.46
N LYS A 44 22.08 -30.50 29.46
CA LYS A 44 21.00 -30.98 30.33
C LYS A 44 19.93 -31.67 29.48
N ASN A 45 20.26 -32.84 28.96
CA ASN A 45 19.46 -33.62 28.00
C ASN A 45 19.05 -35.03 28.47
N ALA A 46 19.22 -35.33 29.77
CA ALA A 46 18.79 -36.60 30.36
C ALA A 46 17.51 -36.47 31.22
N GLY A 47 16.96 -35.26 31.33
CA GLY A 47 15.81 -34.97 32.16
C GLY A 47 14.50 -35.11 31.39
N LEU A 48 13.50 -35.77 31.98
CA LEU A 48 12.18 -35.99 31.35
C LEU A 48 11.18 -34.85 31.58
N ILE A 49 11.50 -33.90 32.47
CA ILE A 49 10.55 -32.88 32.95
C ILE A 49 10.80 -31.51 32.30
N ARG A 50 12.06 -31.15 32.07
CA ARG A 50 12.44 -29.86 31.47
C ARG A 50 12.90 -30.10 30.05
N GLU A 51 12.62 -29.15 29.17
CA GLU A 51 13.18 -29.13 27.82
C GLU A 51 14.70 -29.25 27.89
N HIS A 52 15.24 -30.04 26.95
CA HIS A 52 16.67 -30.27 26.86
C HIS A 52 17.36 -28.94 26.51
N HIS A 53 18.40 -28.61 27.26
CA HIS A 53 19.12 -27.35 27.03
C HIS A 53 20.57 -27.41 27.46
N PHE A 54 21.35 -26.50 26.92
CA PHE A 54 22.67 -26.18 27.43
C PHE A 54 22.57 -25.15 28.56
N ALA A 55 23.37 -25.36 29.61
CA ALA A 55 23.51 -24.44 30.72
C ALA A 55 24.97 -23.99 30.85
N HIS A 56 25.17 -22.71 31.16
CA HIS A 56 26.48 -22.23 31.58
C HIS A 56 26.82 -22.74 32.98
N GLN A 57 28.11 -22.82 33.27
CA GLN A 57 28.59 -23.07 34.62
C GLN A 57 28.14 -21.96 35.59
N PRO A 58 27.98 -22.25 36.90
CA PRO A 58 27.62 -21.25 37.90
C PRO A 58 28.53 -20.02 37.85
N GLY A 59 27.95 -18.82 37.92
CA GLY A 59 28.68 -17.55 37.89
C GLY A 59 28.95 -16.98 36.49
N VAL A 60 28.53 -17.65 35.42
CA VAL A 60 28.59 -17.11 34.06
C VAL A 60 27.20 -16.67 33.61
N ASP A 61 27.04 -15.36 33.45
CA ASP A 61 25.87 -14.78 32.79
C ASP A 61 26.21 -14.39 31.35
N CYS A 62 25.37 -14.80 30.40
CA CYS A 62 25.57 -14.58 28.97
C CYS A 62 24.21 -14.33 28.30
N PRO A 63 23.71 -13.08 28.33
CA PRO A 63 22.37 -12.76 27.84
C PRO A 63 22.24 -12.93 26.32
N THR A 64 23.33 -12.83 25.56
CA THR A 64 23.36 -12.93 24.10
C THR A 64 23.50 -14.36 23.57
N ALA A 65 23.63 -15.37 24.45
CA ALA A 65 23.89 -16.75 24.04
C ALA A 65 22.82 -17.31 23.08
N LEU A 66 21.54 -17.08 23.39
CA LEU A 66 20.43 -17.55 22.57
C LEU A 66 20.40 -16.85 21.21
N GLU A 67 20.57 -15.53 21.20
CA GLU A 67 20.61 -14.74 19.97
C GLU A 67 21.74 -15.18 19.05
N THR A 68 22.96 -15.33 19.56
CA THR A 68 24.10 -15.76 18.75
C THR A 68 23.90 -17.20 18.24
N ALA A 69 23.32 -18.09 19.04
CA ALA A 69 23.02 -19.45 18.61
C ALA A 69 21.99 -19.48 17.47
N LEU A 70 20.88 -18.73 17.59
CA LEU A 70 19.86 -18.62 16.53
C LEU A 70 20.43 -17.99 15.26
N HIS A 71 21.28 -16.96 15.40
CA HIS A 71 21.93 -16.31 14.27
C HIS A 71 22.81 -17.28 13.48
N PHE A 72 23.63 -18.08 14.18
CA PHE A 72 24.48 -19.08 13.55
C PHE A 72 23.66 -20.20 12.91
N LEU A 73 22.64 -20.69 13.60
CA LEU A 73 21.73 -21.71 13.08
C LEU A 73 21.03 -21.24 11.80
N ALA A 74 20.59 -19.98 11.77
CA ALA A 74 19.93 -19.41 10.61
C ALA A 74 20.87 -19.33 9.41
N LYS A 75 22.12 -18.86 9.60
CA LYS A 75 23.13 -18.83 8.53
C LYS A 75 23.35 -20.22 7.92
N ASP A 76 23.60 -21.20 8.78
CA ASP A 76 23.87 -22.58 8.36
C ASP A 76 22.68 -23.21 7.63
N LYS A 77 21.49 -23.22 8.24
CA LYS A 77 20.28 -23.83 7.67
C LYS A 77 19.87 -23.16 6.35
N ILE A 78 19.92 -21.82 6.27
CA ILE A 78 19.53 -21.08 5.05
C ILE A 78 20.54 -21.33 3.93
N GLN A 79 21.84 -21.29 4.22
CA GLN A 79 22.88 -21.59 3.23
C GLN A 79 22.74 -23.02 2.70
N LYS A 80 22.56 -23.99 3.61
CA LYS A 80 22.35 -25.39 3.24
C LYS A 80 21.10 -25.57 2.37
N ALA A 81 19.97 -24.96 2.77
CA ALA A 81 18.74 -25.00 1.99
C ALA A 81 18.91 -24.42 0.58
N PHE A 82 19.70 -23.35 0.42
CA PHE A 82 20.00 -22.79 -0.90
C PHE A 82 20.74 -23.79 -1.80
N TYR A 83 21.66 -24.60 -1.27
CA TYR A 83 22.39 -25.59 -2.05
C TYR A 83 21.59 -26.89 -2.28
N ASP A 84 20.85 -27.34 -1.28
CA ASP A 84 20.11 -28.61 -1.33
C ASP A 84 18.84 -28.53 -2.20
N LYS A 85 18.29 -27.33 -2.40
CA LYS A 85 17.03 -27.12 -3.15
C LYS A 85 17.26 -26.63 -4.58
N ASN A 86 16.42 -27.14 -5.49
CA ASN A 86 16.32 -26.65 -6.88
C ASN A 86 15.53 -25.34 -7.00
N VAL A 87 14.68 -25.04 -6.02
CA VAL A 87 13.87 -23.82 -5.96
C VAL A 87 14.10 -23.16 -4.62
N PHE A 88 14.50 -21.89 -4.66
CA PHE A 88 14.68 -21.07 -3.46
C PHE A 88 14.16 -19.67 -3.76
N ASN A 89 12.93 -19.39 -3.32
CA ASN A 89 12.21 -18.22 -3.79
C ASN A 89 12.58 -16.96 -3.00
N MET A 90 12.45 -15.82 -3.66
CA MET A 90 12.21 -14.55 -3.01
C MET A 90 10.87 -14.00 -3.49
N GLU A 91 10.05 -13.48 -2.58
CA GLU A 91 8.73 -12.93 -2.90
C GLU A 91 8.51 -11.61 -2.16
N PHE A 92 8.10 -10.58 -2.87
CA PHE A 92 7.84 -9.25 -2.31
C PHE A 92 6.69 -8.55 -3.05
N GLU A 93 6.14 -7.51 -2.41
CA GLU A 93 5.09 -6.68 -2.99
C GLU A 93 5.67 -5.74 -4.06
N TYR A 94 5.03 -5.72 -5.23
CA TYR A 94 5.39 -4.85 -6.34
C TYR A 94 4.25 -3.88 -6.64
N HIS A 95 4.54 -2.58 -6.61
CA HIS A 95 3.60 -1.51 -6.81
C HIS A 95 3.77 -0.88 -8.20
N SER A 96 2.74 -0.95 -9.02
CA SER A 96 2.75 -0.38 -10.36
C SER A 96 1.78 0.79 -10.41
N TYR A 97 2.31 2.01 -10.51
CA TYR A 97 1.56 3.26 -10.47
C TYR A 97 1.18 3.74 -11.87
N CYS A 98 0.12 4.53 -11.92
CA CYS A 98 -0.41 5.09 -13.14
C CYS A 98 0.61 6.00 -13.83
N LYS A 99 0.82 5.80 -15.14
CA LYS A 99 1.70 6.63 -15.95
C LYS A 99 1.40 8.13 -15.88
N ASN A 100 0.12 8.47 -15.67
CA ASN A 100 -0.35 9.85 -15.63
C ASN A 100 -0.55 10.35 -14.19
N VAL A 101 0.07 9.75 -13.17
CA VAL A 101 -0.18 10.13 -11.77
C VAL A 101 0.03 11.64 -11.52
N GLN A 102 1.07 12.23 -12.09
CA GLN A 102 1.40 13.66 -11.93
C GLN A 102 0.54 14.60 -12.80
N THR A 103 -0.14 14.08 -13.83
CA THR A 103 -0.91 14.87 -14.81
C THR A 103 -2.39 14.51 -14.83
N CYS A 104 -2.83 13.65 -13.92
CA CYS A 104 -4.21 13.21 -13.83
C CYS A 104 -5.09 14.34 -13.31
N LYS A 105 -6.17 14.63 -14.05
CA LYS A 105 -7.13 15.70 -13.70
C LYS A 105 -8.14 15.30 -12.64
N PHE A 106 -8.25 14.00 -12.33
CA PHE A 106 -9.18 13.51 -11.32
C PHE A 106 -8.55 13.60 -9.94
N VAL A 107 -9.28 14.18 -8.99
CA VAL A 107 -8.96 14.20 -7.57
C VAL A 107 -9.02 12.77 -7.04
N ARG A 108 -8.13 12.43 -6.12
CA ARG A 108 -8.02 11.07 -5.60
C ARG A 108 -7.90 11.08 -4.09
N TYR A 109 -8.54 10.09 -3.47
CA TYR A 109 -8.43 9.82 -2.04
C TYR A 109 -7.37 8.76 -1.73
N ASP A 110 -7.00 7.95 -2.74
CA ASP A 110 -6.00 6.89 -2.66
C ASP A 110 -5.02 6.94 -3.84
N ASP A 111 -3.90 6.21 -3.73
CA ASP A 111 -2.95 6.07 -4.82
C ASP A 111 -3.55 5.31 -6.02
N CYS A 112 -3.26 5.81 -7.22
CA CYS A 112 -3.67 5.16 -8.46
C CYS A 112 -2.62 4.14 -8.87
N GLU A 113 -2.70 2.99 -8.22
CA GLU A 113 -1.76 1.89 -8.38
C GLU A 113 -2.47 0.55 -8.54
N LYS A 114 -1.69 -0.45 -8.93
CA LYS A 114 -1.99 -1.87 -8.77
C LYS A 114 -0.83 -2.49 -8.02
N TYR A 115 -1.14 -3.30 -7.02
CA TYR A 115 -0.14 -4.11 -6.34
C TYR A 115 -0.25 -5.57 -6.79
N GLU A 116 0.87 -6.25 -6.85
CA GLU A 116 0.95 -7.70 -7.05
C GLU A 116 2.11 -8.28 -6.23
N ARG A 117 2.03 -9.54 -5.81
CA ARG A 117 3.19 -10.23 -5.22
C ARG A 117 4.00 -10.86 -6.34
N LYS A 118 5.28 -10.50 -6.43
CA LYS A 118 6.20 -11.08 -7.41
C LYS A 118 7.12 -12.07 -6.72
N ALA A 119 7.10 -13.31 -7.21
CA ALA A 119 8.00 -14.37 -6.79
C ALA A 119 9.08 -14.58 -7.85
N PHE A 120 10.33 -14.71 -7.39
CA PHE A 120 11.50 -15.01 -8.22
C PHE A 120 12.23 -16.20 -7.63
N ASN A 121 12.50 -17.23 -8.43
CA ASN A 121 13.36 -18.32 -8.00
C ASN A 121 14.83 -17.88 -8.08
N LEU A 122 15.49 -17.70 -6.93
CA LEU A 122 16.88 -17.26 -6.87
C LEU A 122 17.82 -18.21 -7.61
N LYS A 123 17.48 -19.50 -7.71
CA LYS A 123 18.29 -20.52 -8.39
C LYS A 123 18.38 -20.33 -9.91
N GLU A 124 17.48 -19.55 -10.51
CA GLU A 124 17.56 -19.19 -11.93
C GLU A 124 18.67 -18.16 -12.22
N PHE A 125 19.10 -17.42 -11.20
CA PHE A 125 20.02 -16.29 -11.34
C PHE A 125 21.33 -16.46 -10.56
N TYR A 126 21.32 -17.28 -9.50
CA TYR A 126 22.40 -17.40 -8.53
C TYR A 126 22.70 -18.87 -8.20
N ASP A 127 23.99 -19.18 -8.02
CA ASP A 127 24.50 -20.54 -7.85
C ASP A 127 25.39 -20.71 -6.60
N SER A 128 25.69 -19.63 -5.88
CA SER A 128 26.56 -19.63 -4.71
C SER A 128 25.93 -18.83 -3.57
N CYS A 129 26.10 -19.33 -2.35
CA CYS A 129 25.77 -18.68 -1.09
C CYS A 129 26.96 -18.85 -0.12
N GLU A 130 27.54 -17.74 0.33
CA GLU A 130 28.76 -17.69 1.14
C GLU A 130 28.51 -16.95 2.47
N GLN A 131 29.14 -17.37 3.58
CA GLN A 131 28.95 -16.71 4.89
C GLN A 131 30.03 -15.65 5.19
N GLU A 132 29.65 -14.61 5.92
CA GLU A 132 30.54 -13.62 6.56
C GLU A 132 31.52 -12.88 5.63
N ILE A 133 31.03 -12.43 4.49
CA ILE A 133 31.84 -11.73 3.49
C ILE A 133 31.79 -10.21 3.67
N PRO A 134 32.94 -9.51 3.66
CA PRO A 134 32.97 -8.06 3.52
C PRO A 134 32.46 -7.63 2.15
N TYR A 135 31.62 -6.60 2.11
CA TYR A 135 31.08 -6.11 0.83
C TYR A 135 31.33 -4.61 0.56
N ASP A 136 31.94 -3.89 1.50
CA ASP A 136 32.43 -2.52 1.30
C ASP A 136 33.85 -2.33 1.85
N GLU A 137 34.46 -1.21 1.51
CA GLU A 137 35.80 -0.80 2.00
C GLU A 137 35.79 -0.41 3.49
N ILE A 138 34.61 -0.28 4.10
CA ILE A 138 34.37 0.18 5.48
C ILE A 138 34.24 -1.01 6.46
N ARG A 139 34.58 -2.23 6.03
CA ARG A 139 34.52 -3.48 6.83
C ARG A 139 33.10 -3.93 7.23
N ARG A 140 32.05 -3.51 6.52
CA ARG A 140 30.71 -4.08 6.74
C ARG A 140 30.66 -5.50 6.17
N ARG A 141 30.16 -6.44 6.97
CA ARG A 141 29.97 -7.85 6.58
C ARG A 141 28.49 -8.17 6.53
N SER A 142 28.10 -8.91 5.50
CA SER A 142 26.79 -9.55 5.43
C SER A 142 26.85 -10.93 6.06
N ASP A 143 25.76 -11.39 6.63
CA ASP A 143 25.68 -12.75 7.16
C ASP A 143 25.79 -13.78 6.06
N LEU A 144 25.02 -13.61 4.98
CA LEU A 144 25.15 -14.43 3.77
C LEU A 144 25.27 -13.53 2.54
N LYS A 145 25.99 -14.02 1.53
CA LYS A 145 26.11 -13.42 0.22
C LYS A 145 25.69 -14.44 -0.83
N ILE A 146 24.60 -14.15 -1.53
CA ILE A 146 24.13 -14.92 -2.68
C ILE A 146 24.68 -14.26 -3.95
N ARG A 147 25.38 -15.04 -4.78
CA ARG A 147 26.03 -14.56 -6.01
C ARG A 147 25.97 -15.60 -7.13
N SER A 148 26.22 -15.14 -8.35
CA SER A 148 26.39 -16.00 -9.51
C SER A 148 27.88 -16.15 -9.81
N LYS A 149 28.38 -17.38 -9.80
CA LYS A 149 29.71 -17.72 -10.31
C LYS A 149 29.69 -17.75 -11.83
N ALA A 150 28.58 -18.17 -12.44
CA ALA A 150 28.40 -18.15 -13.89
C ALA A 150 28.34 -16.72 -14.47
N HIS A 151 27.79 -15.76 -13.71
CA HIS A 151 27.64 -14.35 -14.12
C HIS A 151 28.16 -13.38 -13.04
N PRO A 152 29.49 -13.21 -12.88
CA PRO A 152 30.07 -12.37 -11.83
C PRO A 152 29.71 -10.89 -11.90
N GLU A 153 29.30 -10.40 -13.08
CA GLU A 153 28.80 -9.04 -13.30
C GLU A 153 27.43 -8.79 -12.67
N ARG A 154 26.68 -9.87 -12.38
CA ARG A 154 25.39 -9.77 -11.72
C ARG A 154 25.58 -9.33 -10.28
N GLU A 155 24.90 -8.26 -9.92
CA GLU A 155 24.88 -7.77 -8.54
C GLU A 155 24.48 -8.88 -7.56
N PRO A 156 25.27 -9.11 -6.50
CA PRO A 156 24.95 -10.07 -5.47
C PRO A 156 23.76 -9.60 -4.62
N ILE A 157 23.16 -10.55 -3.92
CA ILE A 157 22.16 -10.27 -2.88
C ILE A 157 22.81 -10.56 -1.53
N TYR A 158 22.76 -9.60 -0.62
CA TYR A 158 23.24 -9.73 0.74
C TYR A 158 22.07 -10.07 1.66
N ILE A 159 22.27 -11.03 2.56
CA ILE A 159 21.29 -11.40 3.56
C ILE A 159 21.79 -10.92 4.91
N GLU A 160 20.94 -10.20 5.63
CA GLU A 160 21.17 -9.73 6.99
C GLU A 160 20.19 -10.41 7.91
N ILE A 161 20.70 -11.15 8.90
CA ILE A 161 19.88 -11.89 9.85
C ILE A 161 19.99 -11.18 11.19
N PHE A 162 18.85 -10.84 11.80
CA PHE A 162 18.85 -10.30 13.14
C PHE A 162 17.85 -11.00 14.05
N VAL A 163 18.18 -11.01 15.34
CA VAL A 163 17.29 -11.56 16.39
C VAL A 163 16.71 -10.41 17.21
N THR A 164 17.57 -9.59 17.81
CA THR A 164 17.13 -8.46 18.65
C THR A 164 17.28 -7.11 17.95
N HIS A 165 18.43 -6.85 17.33
CA HIS A 165 18.78 -5.55 16.76
C HIS A 165 18.78 -5.57 15.23
N ALA A 166 17.89 -4.79 14.63
CA ALA A 166 17.90 -4.58 13.18
C ALA A 166 19.17 -3.86 12.72
N SER A 167 19.49 -4.02 11.45
CA SER A 167 20.62 -3.36 10.79
C SER A 167 20.46 -1.85 10.78
N GLU A 168 21.58 -1.15 10.77
CA GLU A 168 21.61 0.30 10.68
C GLU A 168 20.99 0.79 9.35
N SER A 169 20.20 1.87 9.39
CA SER A 169 19.49 2.38 8.21
C SER A 169 20.45 2.74 7.06
N GLU A 170 21.63 3.29 7.36
CA GLU A 170 22.66 3.60 6.36
C GLU A 170 23.13 2.35 5.59
N LYS A 171 23.20 1.20 6.29
CA LYS A 171 23.56 -0.09 5.69
C LYS A 171 22.47 -0.54 4.72
N LEU A 172 21.22 -0.51 5.16
CA LEU A 172 20.05 -0.96 4.41
C LEU A 172 19.80 -0.09 3.16
N HIS A 173 20.09 1.21 3.24
CA HIS A 173 19.90 2.16 2.13
C HIS A 173 21.20 2.46 1.35
N SER A 174 22.17 1.53 1.39
CA SER A 174 23.44 1.63 0.65
C SER A 174 23.30 1.54 -0.88
N GLY A 175 22.12 1.18 -1.38
CA GLY A 175 21.86 0.89 -2.80
C GLY A 175 22.15 -0.57 -3.19
N CYS A 176 22.75 -1.35 -2.29
CA CYS A 176 22.92 -2.79 -2.50
C CYS A 176 21.60 -3.54 -2.35
N LYS A 177 21.47 -4.68 -3.04
CA LYS A 177 20.34 -5.61 -2.84
C LYS A 177 20.50 -6.34 -1.52
N ILE A 178 19.72 -5.95 -0.52
CA ILE A 178 19.77 -6.50 0.83
C ILE A 178 18.41 -7.09 1.19
N ILE A 179 18.42 -8.33 1.68
CA ILE A 179 17.25 -8.97 2.30
C ILE A 179 17.54 -9.03 3.80
N GLU A 180 16.77 -8.28 4.60
CA GLU A 180 16.87 -8.33 6.05
C GLU A 180 15.81 -9.28 6.62
N VAL A 181 16.21 -10.19 7.50
CA VAL A 181 15.36 -11.24 8.07
C VAL A 181 15.43 -11.23 9.59
N LYS A 182 14.28 -11.05 10.23
CA LYS A 182 14.10 -11.20 11.67
C LYS A 182 13.85 -12.66 12.04
N ILE A 183 14.70 -13.24 12.88
CA ILE A 183 14.56 -14.58 13.44
C ILE A 183 14.27 -14.48 14.93
N LYS A 184 13.10 -14.93 15.39
CA LYS A 184 12.77 -14.98 16.82
C LYS A 184 13.07 -16.34 17.43
N ASP A 185 12.86 -17.39 16.66
CA ASP A 185 12.98 -18.78 17.06
C ASP A 185 13.26 -19.67 15.83
N GLU A 186 13.40 -20.97 16.04
CA GLU A 186 13.71 -21.93 14.98
C GLU A 186 12.61 -22.04 13.91
N SER A 187 11.35 -21.76 14.25
CA SER A 187 10.24 -21.83 13.29
C SER A 187 10.34 -20.77 12.21
N ASP A 188 10.93 -19.62 12.53
CA ASP A 188 11.25 -18.58 11.55
C ASP A 188 12.31 -19.06 10.55
N ILE A 189 13.33 -19.77 11.04
CA ILE A 189 14.37 -20.35 10.19
C ILE A 189 13.77 -21.42 9.28
N ASP A 190 12.97 -22.31 9.85
CA ASP A 190 12.32 -23.39 9.09
C ASP A 190 11.37 -22.83 8.02
N ASN A 191 10.70 -21.70 8.28
CA ASN A 191 9.87 -21.01 7.30
C ASN A 191 10.71 -20.47 6.12
N VAL A 192 11.85 -19.81 6.39
CA VAL A 192 12.76 -19.34 5.35
C VAL A 192 13.35 -20.51 4.57
N VAL A 193 13.74 -21.58 5.25
CA VAL A 193 14.20 -22.81 4.61
C VAL A 193 13.13 -23.37 3.70
N ALA A 194 11.88 -23.49 4.16
CA ALA A 194 10.77 -24.08 3.42
C ALA A 194 10.38 -23.25 2.18
N ASN A 195 10.16 -21.95 2.37
CA ASN A 195 9.49 -21.07 1.41
C ASN A 195 10.42 -20.06 0.73
N GLY A 196 11.67 -19.94 1.19
CA GLY A 196 12.58 -18.87 0.79
C GLY A 196 12.28 -17.56 1.52
N PHE A 197 12.71 -16.44 0.95
CA PHE A 197 12.54 -15.11 1.55
C PHE A 197 11.21 -14.51 1.09
N CYS A 198 10.20 -14.48 1.95
CA CYS A 198 8.88 -13.95 1.59
C CYS A 198 8.54 -12.74 2.45
N GLU A 199 8.28 -11.59 1.82
CA GLU A 199 7.83 -10.38 2.51
C GLU A 199 6.50 -10.67 3.23
N GLY A 200 6.47 -10.44 4.54
CA GLY A 200 5.22 -10.51 5.28
C GLY A 200 4.23 -9.45 4.80
N LYS A 201 2.91 -9.68 4.96
CA LYS A 201 1.90 -8.66 4.62
C LYS A 201 2.22 -7.36 5.37
N ARG A 202 2.44 -6.27 4.64
CA ARG A 202 2.50 -4.93 5.23
C ARG A 202 1.07 -4.58 5.63
N MET A 203 0.76 -4.62 6.94
CA MET A 203 -0.52 -4.08 7.41
C MET A 203 -0.40 -2.55 7.43
N THR A 204 -0.94 -1.92 6.39
CA THR A 204 -1.12 -0.47 6.34
C THR A 204 -2.36 -0.10 7.16
N ASN A 205 -2.22 0.78 8.16
CA ASN A 205 -3.38 1.48 8.70
C ASN A 205 -3.83 2.57 7.71
N HIS A 206 -5.03 3.13 7.91
CA HIS A 206 -5.59 4.25 7.13
C HIS A 206 -4.68 5.50 7.01
N HIS A 207 -3.59 5.56 7.78
CA HIS A 207 -2.57 6.62 7.75
C HIS A 207 -1.22 6.19 7.13
N ARG A 208 -1.14 5.02 6.48
CA ARG A 208 0.09 4.49 5.85
C ARG A 208 1.31 4.35 6.76
N GLU A 209 1.15 4.48 8.07
CA GLU A 209 2.16 4.06 9.03
C GLU A 209 2.12 2.52 9.14
N SER A 210 3.24 1.89 8.79
CA SER A 210 3.41 0.43 8.86
C SER A 210 3.40 -0.02 10.32
N VAL A 211 2.33 -0.67 10.79
CA VAL A 211 2.18 -1.05 12.21
C VAL A 211 3.02 -2.28 12.57
N VAL A 212 3.49 -3.05 11.59
CA VAL A 212 4.32 -4.24 11.84
C VAL A 212 5.47 -4.26 10.84
N ALA A 213 6.70 -4.09 11.34
CA ALA A 213 7.90 -4.36 10.55
C ALA A 213 7.82 -5.80 10.01
N ALA A 214 7.88 -5.95 8.70
CA ALA A 214 7.87 -7.26 8.06
C ALA A 214 9.01 -8.12 8.63
N LYS A 215 8.75 -9.42 8.86
CA LYS A 215 9.82 -10.35 9.28
C LYS A 215 10.93 -10.47 8.24
N THR A 216 10.59 -10.22 6.98
CA THR A 216 11.54 -10.16 5.87
C THR A 216 11.30 -8.86 5.12
N ALA A 217 12.34 -8.06 4.93
CA ALA A 217 12.30 -6.79 4.23
C ALA A 217 13.34 -6.75 3.09
N PHE A 218 13.03 -6.03 2.02
CA PHE A 218 13.82 -5.97 0.80
C PHE A 218 14.27 -4.53 0.55
N TYR A 219 15.58 -4.35 0.38
CA TYR A 219 16.21 -3.06 0.12
C TYR A 219 17.07 -3.11 -1.14
N GLY A 220 17.11 -2.02 -1.91
CA GLY A 220 17.83 -1.96 -3.19
C GLY A 220 17.20 -2.79 -4.33
N PHE A 221 16.02 -3.38 -4.10
CA PHE A 221 15.24 -4.05 -5.14
C PHE A 221 14.29 -3.07 -5.81
N LYS A 222 14.02 -3.30 -7.11
CA LYS A 222 12.97 -2.55 -7.81
C LYS A 222 11.61 -3.10 -7.40
N THR A 223 10.97 -2.41 -6.46
CA THR A 223 9.64 -2.76 -5.92
C THR A 223 8.52 -1.94 -6.53
N GLU A 224 8.82 -0.95 -7.38
CA GLU A 224 7.79 -0.11 -8.00
C GLU A 224 8.13 0.40 -9.41
N ASP A 225 7.08 0.84 -10.13
CA ASP A 225 7.17 1.60 -11.37
C ASP A 225 6.04 2.63 -11.53
N HIS A 226 6.22 3.64 -12.37
CA HIS A 226 5.20 4.64 -12.71
C HIS A 226 4.86 4.64 -14.20
N ASN A 227 4.75 3.45 -14.81
CA ASN A 227 4.52 3.33 -16.25
C ASN A 227 3.26 2.50 -16.59
N ASN A 228 2.41 2.22 -15.60
CA ASN A 228 1.24 1.40 -15.82
C ASN A 228 0.18 2.11 -16.65
N THR A 229 -0.02 1.62 -17.87
CA THR A 229 -1.05 2.12 -18.80
C THR A 229 -2.36 1.35 -18.70
N SER A 230 -2.42 0.26 -17.92
CA SER A 230 -3.63 -0.56 -17.75
C SER A 230 -4.55 -0.06 -16.62
N ILE A 231 -4.07 0.86 -15.77
CA ILE A 231 -4.85 1.33 -14.62
C ILE A 231 -6.04 2.14 -15.10
N ASN A 232 -7.22 1.77 -14.64
CA ASN A 232 -8.48 2.40 -14.97
C ASN A 232 -9.34 2.35 -13.70
N GLN A 233 -9.32 3.44 -12.94
CA GLN A 233 -9.98 3.53 -11.64
C GLN A 233 -11.36 4.13 -11.80
N GLU A 234 -12.29 3.75 -10.92
CA GLU A 234 -13.60 4.38 -10.85
C GLU A 234 -13.46 5.84 -10.40
N ILE A 235 -14.23 6.71 -11.04
CA ILE A 235 -14.38 8.12 -10.68
C ILE A 235 -15.88 8.40 -10.51
N ALA A 236 -16.23 9.07 -9.41
CA ALA A 236 -17.58 9.58 -9.18
C ALA A 236 -17.64 11.07 -9.53
N PHE A 237 -18.72 11.51 -10.16
CA PHE A 237 -18.92 12.90 -10.55
C PHE A 237 -20.41 13.22 -10.72
N SER A 238 -20.74 14.50 -10.66
CA SER A 238 -22.09 14.96 -11.00
C SER A 238 -22.18 15.30 -12.48
N ARG A 239 -23.05 14.63 -13.22
CA ARG A 239 -23.27 14.89 -14.65
C ARG A 239 -24.43 15.86 -14.82
N TYR A 240 -24.16 16.97 -15.50
CA TYR A 240 -25.16 17.92 -15.97
C TYR A 240 -25.35 17.80 -17.48
N ILE A 241 -26.60 17.71 -17.94
CA ILE A 241 -26.97 17.62 -19.35
C ILE A 241 -28.00 18.71 -19.67
N LEU A 242 -27.69 19.59 -20.62
CA LEU A 242 -28.63 20.58 -21.16
C LEU A 242 -29.11 20.13 -22.54
N TYR A 243 -30.42 19.96 -22.73
CA TYR A 243 -31.01 19.48 -23.99
C TYR A 243 -31.44 20.64 -24.90
N GLN A 244 -31.63 20.35 -26.19
CA GLN A 244 -32.21 21.29 -27.16
C GLN A 244 -33.62 21.75 -26.76
N SER A 245 -34.35 20.92 -26.03
CA SER A 245 -35.65 21.24 -25.43
C SER A 245 -35.57 22.29 -24.32
N ARG A 246 -34.37 22.71 -23.90
CA ARG A 246 -34.09 23.66 -22.80
C ARG A 246 -34.35 23.10 -21.40
N LYS A 247 -34.75 21.84 -21.34
CA LYS A 247 -34.72 21.05 -20.11
C LYS A 247 -33.28 20.67 -19.82
N PHE A 248 -32.99 20.50 -18.55
CA PHE A 248 -31.70 20.02 -18.10
C PHE A 248 -31.90 18.96 -17.04
N GLN A 249 -30.85 18.16 -16.83
CA GLN A 249 -30.81 17.09 -15.85
C GLN A 249 -29.46 17.16 -15.15
N CYS A 250 -29.44 16.94 -13.84
CA CYS A 250 -28.22 16.76 -13.06
C CYS A 250 -28.38 15.54 -12.15
N TYR A 251 -27.40 14.64 -12.13
CA TYR A 251 -27.41 13.43 -11.30
C TYR A 251 -25.98 12.97 -10.99
N GLN A 252 -25.82 12.19 -9.93
CA GLN A 252 -24.58 11.50 -9.62
C GLN A 252 -24.36 10.36 -10.61
N ASP A 253 -23.15 10.27 -11.13
CA ASP A 253 -22.73 9.28 -12.12
C ASP A 253 -21.33 8.78 -11.75
N ALA A 254 -20.96 7.63 -12.27
CA ALA A 254 -19.64 7.05 -12.08
C ALA A 254 -19.21 6.30 -13.33
N CYS A 255 -17.92 6.37 -13.64
CA CYS A 255 -17.34 5.54 -14.68
C CYS A 255 -15.87 5.31 -14.40
N LEU A 256 -15.23 4.48 -15.23
CA LEU A 256 -13.78 4.39 -15.18
C LEU A 256 -13.15 5.64 -15.78
N CYS A 257 -12.02 6.08 -15.22
CA CYS A 257 -11.39 7.36 -15.54
C CYS A 257 -10.97 7.52 -17.01
N LYS A 258 -10.70 6.41 -17.71
CA LYS A 258 -10.40 6.40 -19.16
C LYS A 258 -11.63 6.29 -20.04
N GLU A 259 -12.80 6.07 -19.44
CA GLU A 259 -14.07 5.86 -20.14
C GLU A 259 -15.00 7.06 -20.04
N LEU A 260 -14.58 8.12 -19.34
CA LEU A 260 -15.34 9.37 -19.26
C LEU A 260 -15.53 9.94 -20.67
N LYS A 261 -16.77 9.90 -21.10
CA LYS A 261 -17.18 10.37 -22.42
C LYS A 261 -18.55 11.04 -22.34
N ARG A 262 -18.85 11.75 -23.42
CA ARG A 262 -20.17 12.32 -23.65
C ARG A 262 -21.21 11.20 -23.81
N GLU A 263 -22.32 11.30 -23.08
CA GLU A 263 -23.38 10.28 -23.05
C GLU A 263 -24.49 10.55 -24.09
N ARG A 264 -24.87 11.82 -24.26
CA ARG A 264 -26.02 12.24 -25.08
C ARG A 264 -25.58 13.11 -26.26
N ARG A 265 -25.47 12.48 -27.43
CA ARG A 265 -25.10 13.15 -28.70
C ARG A 265 -25.98 14.36 -29.04
N ASN A 266 -27.28 14.32 -28.67
CA ASN A 266 -28.24 15.38 -28.98
C ASN A 266 -28.35 16.47 -27.90
N ALA A 267 -27.57 16.39 -26.82
CA ALA A 267 -27.49 17.47 -25.85
C ALA A 267 -26.84 18.73 -26.46
N LEU A 268 -27.17 19.90 -25.92
CA LEU A 268 -26.44 21.13 -26.21
C LEU A 268 -25.13 21.20 -25.42
N CYS A 269 -25.16 20.73 -24.17
CA CYS A 269 -24.03 20.73 -23.29
C CYS A 269 -24.06 19.53 -22.37
N GLU A 270 -22.88 18.97 -22.09
CA GLU A 270 -22.66 18.04 -20.99
C GLU A 270 -21.46 18.53 -20.19
N ILE A 271 -21.62 18.62 -18.87
CA ILE A 271 -20.57 19.02 -17.93
C ILE A 271 -20.50 17.94 -16.86
N CYS A 272 -19.31 17.46 -16.54
CA CYS A 272 -19.08 16.47 -15.49
C CYS A 272 -18.28 17.16 -14.38
N PHE A 273 -18.91 17.35 -13.22
CA PHE A 273 -18.29 17.98 -12.05
C PHE A 273 -17.72 16.89 -11.16
N HIS A 274 -16.39 16.76 -11.17
CA HIS A 274 -15.67 15.87 -10.28
C HIS A 274 -15.11 16.70 -9.12
N THR A 275 -15.84 16.69 -8.00
CA THR A 275 -15.53 17.46 -6.79
C THR A 275 -15.90 16.64 -5.56
N ASP A 276 -15.19 16.91 -4.47
CA ASP A 276 -15.44 16.42 -3.12
C ASP A 276 -16.68 17.05 -2.46
N VAL A 277 -17.17 18.18 -2.98
CA VAL A 277 -18.36 18.89 -2.47
C VAL A 277 -19.53 18.72 -3.43
N ALA A 278 -20.46 17.82 -3.10
CA ALA A 278 -21.64 17.56 -3.94
C ALA A 278 -22.74 18.64 -3.83
N PHE A 279 -22.67 19.52 -2.85
CA PHE A 279 -23.69 20.55 -2.60
C PHE A 279 -23.58 21.70 -3.61
N GLY A 280 -24.72 22.23 -4.07
CA GLY A 280 -24.77 23.40 -4.95
C GLY A 280 -24.45 23.14 -6.43
N ILE A 281 -23.94 21.95 -6.82
CA ILE A 281 -23.57 21.64 -8.22
C ILE A 281 -24.73 21.86 -9.20
N TYR A 282 -25.95 21.48 -8.80
CA TYR A 282 -27.13 21.68 -9.64
C TYR A 282 -27.37 23.18 -9.95
N GLU A 283 -27.23 24.03 -8.95
CA GLU A 283 -27.41 25.49 -9.07
C GLU A 283 -26.26 26.10 -9.88
N LEU A 284 -25.03 25.67 -9.65
CA LEU A 284 -23.90 26.11 -10.47
C LEU A 284 -24.08 25.74 -11.95
N ALA A 285 -24.41 24.47 -12.21
CA ALA A 285 -24.50 23.95 -13.56
C ALA A 285 -25.61 24.61 -14.39
N LYS A 286 -26.75 24.95 -13.75
CA LYS A 286 -27.84 25.67 -14.43
C LYS A 286 -27.39 27.07 -14.88
N TRP A 287 -26.63 27.80 -14.04
CA TRP A 287 -26.14 29.13 -14.35
C TRP A 287 -25.02 29.13 -15.39
N MET A 288 -24.07 28.18 -15.30
CA MET A 288 -23.07 27.97 -16.36
C MET A 288 -23.71 27.66 -17.71
N GLY A 289 -24.76 26.83 -17.71
CA GLY A 289 -25.55 26.54 -18.90
C GLY A 289 -26.21 27.80 -19.50
N TYR A 290 -26.73 28.69 -18.64
CA TYR A 290 -27.28 29.97 -19.08
C TYR A 290 -26.21 30.89 -19.67
N GLN A 291 -25.08 31.10 -18.97
CA GLN A 291 -24.00 31.97 -19.46
C GLN A 291 -23.46 31.53 -20.83
N ARG A 292 -23.38 30.21 -21.05
CA ARG A 292 -22.81 29.67 -22.29
C ARG A 292 -23.77 29.68 -23.48
N PHE A 293 -25.08 29.52 -23.25
CA PHE A 293 -26.06 29.32 -24.34
C PHE A 293 -27.22 30.31 -24.36
N GLY A 294 -27.37 31.17 -23.34
CA GLY A 294 -28.47 32.13 -23.21
C GLY A 294 -29.85 31.47 -23.12
N ILE A 295 -29.93 30.22 -22.68
CA ILE A 295 -31.18 29.45 -22.73
C ILE A 295 -32.10 29.81 -21.56
N LYS A 296 -33.22 30.44 -21.89
CA LYS A 296 -34.30 30.74 -20.93
C LYS A 296 -34.97 29.45 -20.44
N ASN A 297 -35.04 29.29 -19.12
CA ASN A 297 -35.79 28.26 -18.40
C ASN A 297 -36.43 28.90 -17.16
N CYS A 298 -37.65 28.50 -16.76
CA CYS A 298 -38.33 29.08 -15.60
C CYS A 298 -37.48 29.00 -14.32
N LEU A 299 -36.61 28.00 -14.17
CA LEU A 299 -35.71 27.84 -13.02
C LEU A 299 -34.65 28.95 -12.90
N LEU A 300 -34.50 29.79 -13.92
CA LEU A 300 -33.60 30.96 -13.95
C LEU A 300 -34.37 32.27 -13.76
N CYS A 301 -35.70 32.19 -13.61
CA CYS A 301 -36.58 33.36 -13.58
C CYS A 301 -36.82 33.82 -12.14
N LYS A 302 -36.66 35.12 -11.86
CA LYS A 302 -36.94 35.72 -10.54
C LYS A 302 -38.39 35.53 -10.09
N ASN A 303 -39.29 35.24 -11.02
CA ASN A 303 -40.71 34.96 -10.74
C ASN A 303 -40.98 33.50 -10.37
N TYR A 304 -40.03 32.56 -10.53
CA TYR A 304 -40.23 31.14 -10.24
C TYR A 304 -39.59 30.78 -8.89
N VAL A 305 -40.41 30.67 -7.86
CA VAL A 305 -39.98 30.63 -6.45
C VAL A 305 -40.56 29.44 -5.72
N ASP A 306 -40.00 29.10 -4.56
CA ASP A 306 -40.59 28.08 -3.69
C ASP A 306 -41.94 28.53 -3.14
N SER A 307 -42.88 27.59 -3.11
CA SER A 307 -44.22 27.80 -2.56
C SER A 307 -44.20 27.75 -1.04
N TYR A 308 -44.98 28.62 -0.40
CA TYR A 308 -45.08 28.68 1.07
C TYR A 308 -45.68 27.41 1.70
N ASP A 309 -46.45 26.64 0.93
CA ASP A 309 -47.08 25.39 1.38
C ASP A 309 -46.21 24.14 1.13
N GLY A 310 -44.98 24.32 0.67
CA GLY A 310 -44.02 23.24 0.48
C GLY A 310 -44.32 22.33 -0.72
N MET A 311 -45.28 22.69 -1.58
CA MET A 311 -45.63 21.93 -2.79
C MET A 311 -44.62 22.09 -3.94
N GLY A 312 -43.38 22.49 -3.65
CA GLY A 312 -42.33 22.77 -4.64
C GLY A 312 -42.35 24.21 -5.16
N LYS A 313 -41.86 24.43 -6.38
CA LYS A 313 -41.75 25.77 -6.99
C LYS A 313 -42.99 26.17 -7.80
N LEU A 314 -43.33 27.46 -7.80
CA LEU A 314 -44.40 28.06 -8.59
C LEU A 314 -43.99 29.39 -9.22
N CYS A 315 -44.63 29.77 -10.33
CA CYS A 315 -44.49 31.11 -10.90
C CYS A 315 -45.38 32.09 -10.12
N ARG A 316 -44.83 33.17 -9.54
CA ARG A 316 -45.62 34.23 -8.84
C ARG A 316 -46.72 34.83 -9.70
N LEU A 317 -46.52 34.82 -11.02
CA LEU A 317 -47.46 35.33 -12.01
C LEU A 317 -48.43 34.26 -12.53
N TYR A 318 -48.53 33.08 -11.89
CA TYR A 318 -49.34 31.96 -12.40
C TYR A 318 -50.80 32.35 -12.71
N LYS A 319 -51.44 33.16 -11.85
CA LYS A 319 -52.81 33.64 -12.07
C LYS A 319 -52.94 34.51 -13.31
N TYR A 320 -52.01 35.46 -13.49
CA TYR A 320 -51.98 36.37 -14.64
C TYR A 320 -51.67 35.64 -15.95
N LEU A 321 -50.84 34.58 -15.87
CA LEU A 321 -50.42 33.76 -17.01
C LEU A 321 -51.37 32.58 -17.27
N GLY A 322 -52.46 32.45 -16.50
CA GLY A 322 -53.43 31.35 -16.62
C GLY A 322 -52.84 29.96 -16.38
N LEU A 323 -51.80 29.85 -15.54
CA LEU A 323 -51.14 28.57 -15.21
C LEU A 323 -51.86 27.90 -14.04
N ASN A 324 -52.12 26.59 -14.14
CA ASN A 324 -52.59 25.79 -13.02
C ASN A 324 -51.43 25.46 -12.09
N ARG A 325 -51.55 25.82 -10.80
CA ARG A 325 -50.51 25.56 -9.79
C ARG A 325 -50.45 24.10 -9.31
N PHE A 326 -51.47 23.30 -9.62
CA PHE A 326 -51.58 21.91 -9.19
C PHE A 326 -51.16 20.91 -10.29
N GLU A 327 -50.83 21.41 -11.48
CA GLU A 327 -50.36 20.60 -12.61
C GLU A 327 -48.83 20.69 -12.75
N PRO A 328 -48.18 19.65 -13.30
CA PRO A 328 -46.75 19.68 -13.61
C PRO A 328 -46.38 20.88 -14.48
N HIS A 329 -45.48 21.74 -13.99
CA HIS A 329 -45.05 22.92 -14.72
C HIS A 329 -43.91 22.61 -15.71
N ASP A 330 -44.14 22.86 -17.01
CA ASP A 330 -43.07 22.78 -18.00
C ASP A 330 -42.18 24.03 -17.96
N THR A 331 -41.01 23.91 -17.34
CA THR A 331 -40.07 25.01 -17.15
C THR A 331 -39.48 25.55 -18.47
N ALA A 332 -39.56 24.79 -19.57
CA ALA A 332 -39.15 25.25 -20.89
C ALA A 332 -40.06 26.37 -21.44
N LYS A 333 -41.24 26.59 -20.84
CA LYS A 333 -42.19 27.66 -21.21
C LYS A 333 -41.58 29.07 -21.14
N ALA A 334 -40.52 29.26 -20.35
CA ALA A 334 -39.73 30.50 -20.33
C ALA A 334 -39.20 30.91 -21.72
N LYS A 335 -39.09 29.98 -22.68
CA LYS A 335 -38.71 30.26 -24.08
C LYS A 335 -39.50 31.40 -24.70
N THR A 336 -40.82 31.39 -24.52
CA THR A 336 -41.75 32.33 -25.15
C THR A 336 -42.45 33.23 -24.12
N CYS A 337 -42.07 33.13 -22.84
CA CYS A 337 -42.71 33.91 -21.78
C CYS A 337 -42.23 35.36 -21.83
N ALA A 338 -43.16 36.29 -22.11
CA ALA A 338 -42.89 37.73 -22.09
C ALA A 338 -42.55 38.25 -20.68
N SER A 339 -43.00 37.55 -19.62
CA SER A 339 -42.75 37.90 -18.22
C SER A 339 -41.51 37.22 -17.62
N PHE A 340 -40.66 36.61 -18.45
CA PHE A 340 -39.38 36.07 -17.99
C PHE A 340 -38.43 37.20 -17.60
N VAL A 341 -37.96 37.17 -16.36
CA VAL A 341 -36.95 38.10 -15.83
C VAL A 341 -35.84 37.26 -15.21
N LEU A 342 -34.62 37.38 -15.72
CA LEU A 342 -33.47 36.64 -15.21
C LEU A 342 -33.22 36.99 -13.74
N ASN A 343 -32.95 35.99 -12.90
CA ASN A 343 -32.54 36.21 -11.53
C ASN A 343 -31.02 36.48 -11.45
N GLU A 344 -30.59 37.68 -11.85
CA GLU A 344 -29.16 38.05 -11.87
C GLU A 344 -28.51 38.04 -10.48
N GLU A 345 -29.29 38.33 -9.44
CA GLU A 345 -28.86 38.30 -8.04
C GLU A 345 -28.41 36.90 -7.63
N GLU A 346 -29.29 35.91 -7.75
CA GLU A 346 -29.00 34.49 -7.46
C GLU A 346 -27.88 33.93 -8.36
N MET A 347 -27.82 34.37 -9.62
CA MET A 347 -26.74 33.98 -10.53
C MET A 347 -25.39 34.50 -10.03
N ASN A 348 -25.31 35.76 -9.64
CA ASN A 348 -24.06 36.37 -9.17
C ASN A 348 -23.61 35.78 -7.83
N GLU A 349 -24.53 35.55 -6.89
CA GLU A 349 -24.25 34.87 -5.62
C GLU A 349 -23.67 33.47 -5.86
N CYS A 350 -24.35 32.65 -6.66
CA CYS A 350 -23.93 31.27 -6.93
C CYS A 350 -22.56 31.21 -7.65
N LEU A 351 -22.28 32.14 -8.56
CA LEU A 351 -21.00 32.18 -9.28
C LEU A 351 -19.85 32.76 -8.46
N GLN A 352 -20.13 33.65 -7.49
CA GLN A 352 -19.12 34.16 -6.55
C GLN A 352 -18.62 33.06 -5.61
N GLU A 353 -19.54 32.27 -5.04
CA GLU A 353 -19.20 31.13 -4.17
C GLU A 353 -18.31 30.09 -4.88
N CYS A 354 -18.40 29.99 -6.22
CA CYS A 354 -17.59 29.05 -6.99
C CYS A 354 -16.17 29.56 -7.27
N ASN A 355 -15.95 30.87 -7.45
CA ASN A 355 -14.61 31.43 -7.65
C ASN A 355 -13.73 31.32 -6.38
N GLU A 356 -14.35 31.15 -5.21
CA GLU A 356 -13.65 30.97 -3.94
C GLU A 356 -13.39 29.49 -3.60
N GLY A 357 -14.01 28.53 -4.30
CA GLY A 357 -13.98 27.10 -3.92
C GLY A 357 -13.80 26.07 -5.04
N ILE A 358 -13.80 26.43 -6.32
CA ILE A 358 -13.75 25.47 -7.43
C ILE A 358 -12.72 25.91 -8.47
N GLU A 359 -11.55 25.26 -8.50
CA GLU A 359 -10.73 25.23 -9.71
C GLU A 359 -11.51 24.48 -10.80
N LEU A 360 -12.16 25.23 -11.69
CA LEU A 360 -12.79 24.68 -12.90
C LEU A 360 -11.68 24.15 -13.84
N GLN A 361 -11.52 22.82 -13.94
CA GLN A 361 -10.61 22.16 -14.90
C GLN A 361 -11.34 21.45 -16.05
#